data_AF-A0A0G0Q629-F1
#
_entry.id   AF-A0A0G0Q629-F1
#
_cell.length_a   1.000
_cell.length_b   1.000
_cell.length_c   1.000
_cell.angle_alpha   90.00
_cell.angle_beta   90.00
_cell.angle_gamma   90.00
#
_symmetry.space_group_name_H-M   'P 1'
#
loop_
_entity.id
_entity.type
_entity.pdbx_description
1 polymer ?
#
loop_
_entity_poly.entity_id
_entity_poly.type
_entity_poly.pdbx_seq_one_letter_code
_entity_poly.pdbx_strand_id
1 'polypeptide(L)'
;MTEPDWDKIAKLEKAIMEKYGERAIINPKSLWNEEKEKEYLNQIKALSNQSFDEYNLVEGGGFLLSNKLFTSDINRICVSCNKYCLNKGDNLYLNKFRCCFNCYVQYVEDREQKWFEKLKHLEGKE
;
A
#
# COMPACT_ATOMS: atom_id res chain seq x y z
N MET A 1 17.85 -33.94 -22.55
CA MET A 1 16.48 -33.70 -22.06
C MET A 1 15.67 -34.93 -22.43
N THR A 2 14.97 -35.54 -21.49
CA THR A 2 14.07 -36.67 -21.77
C THR A 2 12.92 -36.18 -22.64
N GLU A 3 12.55 -36.97 -23.64
CA GLU A 3 11.41 -36.65 -24.51
C GLU A 3 10.13 -36.49 -23.67
N PRO A 4 9.32 -35.45 -23.94
CA PRO A 4 8.06 -35.27 -23.23
C PRO A 4 7.09 -36.38 -23.63
N ASP A 5 6.51 -37.02 -22.61
CA ASP A 5 5.47 -38.04 -22.77
C ASP A 5 4.11 -37.37 -23.03
N TRP A 6 3.68 -37.39 -24.29
CA TRP A 6 2.44 -36.77 -24.76
C TRP A 6 1.19 -37.36 -24.10
N ASP A 7 1.19 -38.64 -23.75
CA ASP A 7 0.04 -39.30 -23.11
C ASP A 7 -0.18 -38.79 -21.68
N LYS A 8 0.91 -38.49 -20.96
CA LYS A 8 0.83 -37.89 -19.62
C LYS A 8 0.31 -36.45 -19.68
N ILE A 9 0.73 -35.67 -20.68
CA ILE A 9 0.31 -34.28 -20.85
C ILE A 9 -1.19 -34.20 -21.15
N ALA A 10 -1.68 -35.01 -22.10
CA ALA A 10 -3.10 -35.05 -22.45
C ALA A 10 -4.00 -35.45 -21.26
N LYS A 11 -3.56 -36.40 -20.44
CA LYS A 11 -4.27 -36.77 -19.19
C LYS A 11 -4.34 -35.62 -18.20
N LEU A 12 -3.25 -34.87 -18.06
CA LEU A 12 -3.18 -33.71 -17.18
C LEU A 12 -4.12 -32.59 -17.65
N GLU A 13 -4.07 -32.26 -18.94
CA GLU A 13 -4.95 -31.24 -19.54
C GLU A 13 -6.42 -31.59 -19.34
N LYS A 14 -6.81 -32.84 -19.58
CA LYS A 14 -8.18 -33.32 -19.32
C LYS A 14 -8.60 -33.16 -17.86
N ALA A 15 -7.72 -33.55 -16.92
CA ALA A 15 -8.01 -33.41 -15.48
C ALA A 15 -8.11 -31.93 -15.04
N ILE A 16 -7.30 -31.04 -15.64
CA ILE A 16 -7.36 -29.60 -15.40
C ILE A 16 -8.65 -29.01 -15.97
N MET A 17 -9.07 -29.46 -17.16
CA MET A 17 -10.36 -29.07 -17.76
C MET A 17 -11.54 -29.37 -16.85
N GLU A 18 -11.59 -30.60 -16.33
CA GLU A 18 -12.69 -31.08 -15.48
C GLU A 18 -12.75 -30.33 -14.13
N LYS A 19 -11.61 -29.91 -13.58
CA LYS A 19 -11.54 -29.19 -12.29
C LYS A 19 -11.69 -27.68 -12.39
N TYR A 20 -11.07 -27.06 -13.39
CA TYR A 20 -10.88 -25.60 -13.46
C TYR A 20 -11.48 -24.96 -14.72
N GLY A 21 -12.05 -25.77 -15.61
CA GLY A 21 -12.68 -25.31 -16.86
C GLY A 21 -11.68 -25.07 -17.99
N GLU A 22 -12.22 -24.81 -19.18
CA GLU A 22 -11.45 -24.71 -20.44
C GLU A 22 -10.39 -23.60 -20.42
N ARG A 23 -10.66 -22.48 -19.74
CA ARG A 23 -9.72 -21.34 -19.63
C ARG A 23 -8.39 -21.72 -18.99
N ALA A 24 -8.35 -22.74 -18.14
CA ALA A 24 -7.15 -23.14 -17.41
C ALA A 24 -6.13 -23.93 -18.25
N ILE A 25 -6.56 -24.47 -19.40
CA ILE A 25 -5.68 -25.19 -20.34
C ILE A 25 -5.16 -24.26 -21.43
N ILE A 26 -5.87 -23.17 -21.71
CA ILE A 26 -5.50 -22.23 -22.78
C ILE A 26 -4.11 -21.68 -22.49
N ASN A 27 -3.23 -21.77 -23.50
CA ASN A 27 -1.92 -21.16 -23.44
C ASN A 27 -2.09 -19.63 -23.33
N PRO A 28 -1.58 -18.97 -22.27
CA PRO A 28 -1.73 -17.52 -22.12
C PRO A 28 -1.21 -16.72 -23.33
N LYS A 29 -0.21 -17.26 -24.05
CA LYS A 29 0.32 -16.65 -25.27
C LYS A 29 -0.65 -16.70 -26.44
N SER A 30 -1.52 -17.71 -26.52
CA SER A 30 -2.49 -17.82 -27.63
C SER A 30 -3.57 -16.74 -27.56
N LEU A 31 -3.74 -16.10 -26.41
CA LEU A 31 -4.67 -14.98 -26.22
C LEU A 31 -4.06 -13.62 -26.57
N TRP A 32 -2.78 -13.58 -26.97
CA TRP A 32 -2.08 -12.36 -27.36
C TRP A 32 -2.26 -12.09 -28.85
N ASN A 33 -3.24 -11.24 -29.16
CA ASN A 33 -3.56 -10.81 -30.53
C ASN A 33 -2.93 -9.45 -30.81
N GLU A 34 -2.78 -9.10 -32.10
CA GLU A 34 -2.24 -7.80 -32.53
C GLU A 34 -3.00 -6.59 -31.94
N GLU A 35 -4.31 -6.73 -31.72
CA GLU A 35 -5.13 -5.68 -31.08
C GLU A 35 -4.72 -5.43 -29.63
N LYS A 36 -4.53 -6.51 -28.84
CA LYS A 36 -4.06 -6.42 -27.46
C LYS A 36 -2.65 -5.88 -27.38
N GLU A 37 -1.80 -6.22 -28.36
CA GLU A 37 -0.46 -5.66 -28.44
C GLU A 37 -0.49 -4.15 -28.67
N LYS A 38 -1.35 -3.67 -29.59
CA LYS A 38 -1.55 -2.23 -29.82
C LYS A 38 -2.09 -1.53 -28.58
N GLU A 39 -3.07 -2.12 -27.88
CA GLU A 39 -3.59 -1.59 -26.62
C GLU A 39 -2.51 -1.50 -25.54
N TYR A 40 -1.72 -2.55 -25.37
CA TYR A 40 -0.61 -2.59 -24.42
C TYR A 40 0.43 -1.50 -24.71
N LEU A 41 0.81 -1.32 -25.98
CA LEU A 41 1.72 -0.25 -26.38
C LEU A 41 1.14 1.14 -26.11
N ASN A 42 -0.16 1.33 -26.30
CA ASN A 42 -0.84 2.59 -25.97
C ASN A 42 -0.87 2.85 -24.45
N GLN A 43 -1.10 1.82 -23.63
CA GLN A 43 -1.04 1.91 -22.17
C GLN A 43 0.37 2.32 -21.69
N ILE A 44 1.43 1.73 -22.26
CA ILE A 44 2.81 2.12 -21.94
C ILE A 44 3.06 3.59 -22.28
N LYS A 45 2.64 4.04 -23.47
CA LYS A 45 2.79 5.44 -23.89
C LYS A 45 2.06 6.39 -22.95
N ALA A 46 0.84 6.04 -22.53
CA ALA A 46 0.06 6.84 -21.58
C ALA A 46 0.73 6.94 -20.20
N LEU A 47 1.24 5.82 -19.66
CA LEU A 47 1.95 5.78 -18.39
C LEU A 47 3.27 6.57 -18.44
N SER A 48 4.01 6.47 -19.54
CA SER A 48 5.23 7.25 -19.77
C SER A 48 4.94 8.75 -19.67
N ASN A 49 3.83 9.20 -20.27
CA ASN A 49 3.44 10.62 -20.23
C ASN A 49 2.98 11.08 -18.84
N GLN A 50 2.33 10.21 -18.04
CA GLN A 50 1.93 10.52 -16.65
C GLN A 50 3.11 10.64 -15.68
N SER A 51 4.25 10.01 -15.97
CA SER A 51 5.41 10.07 -15.08
C SER A 51 6.10 11.44 -15.04
N PHE A 52 5.78 12.32 -15.99
CA PHE A 52 6.32 13.69 -16.09
C PHE A 52 5.38 14.76 -15.52
N ASP A 53 4.23 14.37 -14.95
CA ASP A 53 3.34 15.30 -14.25
C ASP A 53 4.07 15.88 -13.03
N GLU A 54 4.50 17.12 -13.22
CA GLU A 54 5.02 18.12 -12.30
C GLU A 54 5.59 17.58 -10.99
N TYR A 55 6.93 17.62 -10.93
CA TYR A 55 7.70 17.75 -9.71
C TYR A 55 7.18 18.98 -8.96
N ASN A 56 6.14 18.78 -8.16
CA ASN A 56 5.73 19.71 -7.11
C ASN A 56 6.85 19.66 -6.07
N LEU A 57 7.92 20.40 -6.36
CA LEU A 57 9.11 20.53 -5.53
C LEU A 57 8.76 21.50 -4.41
N VAL A 58 8.83 21.01 -3.18
CA VAL A 58 8.65 21.84 -1.99
C VAL A 58 10.02 22.02 -1.34
N GLU A 59 10.30 23.25 -0.91
CA GLU A 59 11.51 23.55 -0.15
C GLU A 59 11.38 23.00 1.27
N GLY A 60 12.20 21.99 1.59
CA GLY A 60 12.33 21.43 2.93
C GLY A 60 13.77 21.55 3.40
N GLY A 61 14.04 22.41 4.39
CA GLY A 61 15.36 22.50 5.03
C GLY A 61 16.52 22.89 4.10
N GLY A 62 16.26 23.74 3.10
CA GLY A 62 17.28 24.25 2.16
C GLY A 62 17.51 23.41 0.90
N PHE A 63 16.71 22.34 0.70
CA PHE A 63 16.76 21.50 -0.50
C PHE A 63 15.36 21.36 -1.13
N LEU A 64 15.31 21.24 -2.45
CA LEU A 64 14.06 21.03 -3.21
C LEU A 64 13.75 19.52 -3.25
N LEU A 65 12.66 19.11 -2.60
CA LEU A 65 12.23 17.72 -2.52
C LEU A 65 10.87 17.54 -3.21
N SER A 66 10.67 16.41 -3.89
CA SER A 66 9.37 16.11 -4.51
C SER A 66 8.32 15.82 -3.43
N ASN A 67 7.09 16.33 -3.61
CA ASN A 67 5.95 16.10 -2.72
C ASN A 67 5.67 14.63 -2.37
N LYS A 68 6.05 13.69 -3.26
CA LYS A 68 5.89 12.24 -3.05
C LYS A 68 6.75 11.68 -1.90
N LEU A 69 7.79 12.40 -1.47
CA LEU A 69 8.66 11.99 -0.35
C LEU A 69 8.21 12.54 1.00
N PHE A 70 7.33 13.55 1.03
CA PHE A 70 6.68 13.99 2.26
C PHE A 70 5.61 12.97 2.62
N THR A 71 6.01 11.91 3.31
CA THR A 71 5.04 11.13 4.10
C THR A 71 4.66 12.04 5.24
N SER A 72 3.41 12.54 5.25
CA SER A 72 2.87 13.42 6.29
C SER A 72 3.46 13.05 7.64
N ASP A 73 4.30 13.92 8.21
CA ASP A 73 5.04 13.63 9.43
C ASP A 73 4.06 13.33 10.55
N ILE A 74 3.77 12.05 10.76
CA ILE A 74 3.13 11.62 11.99
C ILE A 74 4.24 11.79 13.02
N ASN A 75 4.23 12.91 13.72
CA ASN A 75 5.05 13.13 14.91
C ASN A 75 4.93 11.88 15.80
N ARG A 76 5.92 10.98 15.74
CA ARG A 76 5.90 9.69 16.46
C ARG A 76 6.19 9.86 17.94
N ILE A 77 5.86 11.02 18.47
CA ILE A 77 6.11 11.41 19.85
C ILE A 77 4.78 11.27 20.57
N CYS A 78 4.75 10.46 21.63
CA CYS A 78 3.56 10.30 22.45
C CYS A 78 3.29 11.59 23.23
N VAL A 79 2.07 12.15 23.14
CA VAL A 79 1.68 13.39 23.85
C VAL A 79 1.70 13.23 25.39
N SER A 80 1.52 12.01 25.89
CA SER A 80 1.45 11.76 27.35
C SER A 80 2.82 11.65 28.00
N CYS A 81 3.76 10.96 27.35
CA CYS A 81 5.07 10.65 27.93
C CYS A 81 6.24 11.27 27.18
N ASN A 82 5.99 11.99 26.08
CA ASN A 82 6.97 12.64 25.21
C ASN A 82 8.10 11.72 24.71
N LYS A 83 7.85 10.41 24.70
CA LYS A 83 8.80 9.42 24.16
C LYS A 83 8.55 9.18 22.68
N TYR A 84 9.64 9.01 21.95
CA TYR A 84 9.58 8.55 20.57
C TYR A 84 9.12 7.09 20.51
N CYS A 85 8.10 6.83 19.71
CA CYS A 85 7.44 5.54 19.60
C CYS A 85 7.89 4.87 18.29
N LEU A 86 8.80 3.90 18.41
CA LEU A 86 9.34 3.14 17.28
C LEU A 86 8.63 1.78 17.09
N ASN A 87 7.93 1.29 18.11
CA ASN A 87 7.36 -0.04 18.10
C ASN A 87 6.14 -0.11 17.17
N LYS A 88 6.02 -1.22 16.41
CA LYS A 88 4.88 -1.45 15.51
C LYS A 88 3.53 -1.44 16.23
N GLY A 89 3.49 -1.91 17.48
CA GLY A 89 2.28 -1.92 18.30
C GLY A 89 1.78 -0.53 18.67
N ASP A 90 2.67 0.47 18.76
CA ASP A 90 2.30 1.85 19.10
C ASP A 90 1.66 2.58 17.92
N ASN A 91 1.91 2.14 16.67
CA ASN A 91 1.44 2.82 15.47
C ASN A 91 -0.09 2.98 15.41
N LEU A 92 -0.84 1.97 15.85
CA LEU A 92 -2.31 2.04 15.86
C LEU A 92 -2.81 3.17 16.78
N TYR A 93 -2.22 3.26 17.97
CA TYR A 93 -2.62 4.21 19.01
C TYR A 93 -2.08 5.62 18.75
N LEU A 94 -0.90 5.74 18.13
CA LEU A 94 -0.38 7.03 17.68
C LEU A 94 -1.26 7.66 16.61
N ASN A 95 -1.75 6.87 15.65
CA ASN A 95 -2.58 7.37 14.56
C ASN A 95 -3.96 7.83 15.06
N LYS A 96 -4.58 7.09 15.99
CA LYS A 96 -5.93 7.39 16.49
C LYS A 96 -5.96 8.35 17.68
N PHE A 97 -5.00 8.24 18.59
CA PHE A 97 -5.01 8.90 19.90
C PHE A 97 -3.77 9.74 20.21
N ARG A 98 -2.79 9.81 19.30
CA ARG A 98 -1.51 10.52 19.48
C ARG A 98 -0.72 10.08 20.72
N CYS A 99 -0.89 8.84 21.18
CA CYS A 99 -0.20 8.29 22.34
C CYS A 99 0.30 6.85 22.09
N CYS A 100 1.28 6.41 22.88
CA CYS A 100 1.75 5.02 22.85
C CYS A 100 0.76 4.07 23.52
N PHE A 101 0.90 2.77 23.25
CA PHE A 101 0.01 1.73 23.79
C PHE A 101 -0.08 1.77 25.32
N ASN A 102 1.04 1.91 26.01
CA ASN A 102 1.06 1.96 27.48
C ASN A 102 0.25 3.15 28.02
N CYS A 103 0.37 4.31 27.37
CA CYS A 103 -0.39 5.50 27.76
C CYS A 103 -1.87 5.40 27.37
N TYR A 104 -2.19 4.66 26.30
CA TYR A 104 -3.57 4.34 25.95
C TYR A 104 -4.25 3.57 27.10
N VAL A 105 -3.65 2.46 27.54
CA VAL A 105 -4.18 1.64 28.65
C VAL A 105 -4.30 2.47 29.94
N GLN A 106 -3.30 3.29 30.27
CA GLN A 106 -3.30 4.04 31.53
C GLN A 106 -4.26 5.22 31.57
N TYR A 107 -4.47 5.92 30.45
CA TYR A 107 -5.14 7.23 30.43
C TYR A 107 -6.35 7.32 29.51
N VAL A 108 -6.46 6.46 28.50
CA VAL A 108 -7.46 6.58 27.41
C VAL A 108 -8.52 5.50 27.49
N GLU A 109 -8.14 4.27 27.84
CA GLU A 109 -9.09 3.17 28.05
C GLU A 109 -10.20 3.61 29.01
N ASP A 110 -11.45 3.38 28.59
CA ASP A 110 -12.71 3.81 29.24
C ASP A 110 -12.94 5.33 29.41
N ARG A 111 -12.05 6.19 28.89
CA ARG A 111 -12.13 7.66 29.00
C ARG A 111 -11.92 8.38 27.67
N GLU A 112 -12.23 7.71 26.56
CA GLU A 112 -11.94 8.20 25.20
C GLU A 112 -12.56 9.56 24.89
N GLN A 113 -13.79 9.83 25.35
CA GLN A 113 -14.48 11.11 25.11
C GLN A 113 -13.70 12.30 25.68
N LYS A 114 -13.28 12.20 26.95
CA LYS A 114 -12.46 13.22 27.63
C LYS A 114 -11.09 13.37 26.97
N TRP A 115 -10.53 12.26 26.46
CA TRP A 115 -9.26 12.28 25.75
C TRP A 115 -9.35 13.06 24.44
N PHE A 116 -10.40 12.84 23.64
CA PHE A 116 -10.60 13.58 22.39
C PHE A 116 -10.88 15.07 22.62
N GLU A 117 -11.64 15.43 23.67
CA GLU A 117 -11.81 16.83 24.06
C GLU A 117 -10.46 17.48 24.40
N LYS A 118 -9.63 16.80 25.20
CA LYS A 118 -8.29 17.26 25.54
C LYS A 118 -7.41 17.45 24.29
N LEU A 119 -7.45 16.51 23.34
CA LEU A 119 -6.70 16.62 22.08
C LEU A 119 -7.16 17.82 21.24
N LYS A 120 -8.47 18.05 21.10
CA LYS A 120 -9.00 19.22 20.39
C LYS A 120 -8.52 20.54 21.00
N HIS A 121 -8.43 20.61 22.32
CA HIS A 121 -7.90 21.80 23.01
C HIS A 121 -6.39 21.99 22.84
N LEU A 122 -5.64 20.93 22.54
CA LEU A 122 -4.20 21.01 22.25
C LEU A 122 -3.96 21.43 20.80
N GLU A 123 -4.77 20.96 19.85
CA GLU A 123 -4.68 21.34 18.43
C GLU A 123 -5.24 22.75 18.14
N GLY A 124 -6.20 23.24 18.94
CA GLY A 124 -6.77 24.59 18.80
C GLY A 124 -6.01 25.71 19.53
N LYS A 125 -4.80 25.44 20.03
CA LYS A 125 -3.94 26.42 20.72
C LYS A 125 -2.71 26.84 19.89
N GLU A 126 -2.65 26.44 18.62
CA GLU A 126 -1.69 26.97 17.64
C GLU A 126 -2.23 28.23 16.95
#